data_AF-A0AAP6C3S7-F1
#
_entry.id   AF-A0AAP6C3S7-F1
#
_cell.length_a   1.000
_cell.length_b   1.000
_cell.length_c   1.000
_cell.angle_alpha   90.00
_cell.angle_beta   90.00
_cell.angle_gamma   90.00
#
_symmetry.space_group_name_H-M   'P 1'
#
loop_
_entity.id
_entity.type
_entity.pdbx_description
1 polymer ?
#
loop_
_entity_poly.entity_id
_entity_poly.type
_entity_poly.pdbx_seq_one_letter_code
_entity_poly.pdbx_strand_id
1 'polypeptide(L)'
;MPKTNKQKELKRHEKFRKRKAFLSAATIILVAFIGILLSPFYMGAGKVSLTRNDTTDVATNAKLYRMSSTFNPKTGYLVSEFYVGNKEDVNDLSAEKALSNIKYATRAQIQHGTMGNQARFVSTRFQKINDHYFVIEAKDIQPGFNVIRYDVVPELINSKVETDGFTKNTLIKMYARENKIKLDTNLKPKAKSAYAKNYLAMLIKTYTKKISSSQKKIANAQATIDRDQELIRKMNRKKAIASSSQKEDIESQISDYKQDIDNQTQIIKEAKKTIKEQKENIKATQNGAINF
;
A
#
# COMPACT_ATOMS: atom_id res chain seq x y z
N MET A 1 6.01 -62.29 -54.51
CA MET A 1 7.31 -62.08 -53.83
C MET A 1 7.08 -61.52 -52.42
N PRO A 2 7.56 -62.18 -51.36
CA PRO A 2 7.42 -61.67 -49.99
C PRO A 2 8.37 -60.47 -49.78
N LYS A 3 7.84 -59.38 -49.21
CA LYS A 3 8.63 -58.18 -48.92
C LYS A 3 9.67 -58.48 -47.85
N THR A 4 10.94 -58.26 -48.17
CA THR A 4 12.08 -58.49 -47.27
C THR A 4 11.96 -57.65 -45.99
N ASN A 5 12.49 -58.16 -44.87
CA ASN A 5 12.36 -57.55 -43.53
C ASN A 5 12.74 -56.06 -43.49
N LYS A 6 13.72 -55.62 -44.30
CA LYS A 6 14.10 -54.20 -44.45
C LYS A 6 12.96 -53.30 -44.97
N GLN A 7 12.11 -53.78 -45.88
CA GLN A 7 10.97 -53.00 -46.39
C GLN A 7 9.84 -52.87 -45.37
N LYS A 8 9.69 -53.85 -44.47
CA LYS A 8 8.71 -53.79 -43.38
C LYS A 8 9.17 -52.82 -42.28
N GLU A 9 10.46 -52.77 -41.96
CA GLU A 9 11.04 -51.79 -41.03
C GLU A 9 10.95 -50.36 -41.54
N LEU A 10 11.31 -50.10 -42.80
CA LEU A 10 11.20 -48.76 -43.42
C LEU A 10 9.76 -48.23 -43.37
N LYS A 11 8.76 -49.07 -43.68
CA LYS A 11 7.35 -48.69 -43.57
C LYS A 11 6.90 -48.46 -42.13
N ARG A 12 7.45 -49.20 -41.15
CA ARG A 12 7.21 -48.97 -39.72
C ARG A 12 7.76 -47.61 -39.30
N HIS A 13 9.02 -47.31 -39.64
CA HIS A 13 9.66 -46.02 -39.36
C HIS A 13 8.94 -44.84 -40.00
N GLU A 14 8.48 -44.98 -41.25
CA GLU A 14 7.72 -43.93 -41.93
C GLU A 14 6.34 -43.69 -41.29
N LYS A 15 5.66 -44.75 -40.86
CA LYS A 15 4.38 -44.66 -40.12
C LYS A 15 4.57 -44.05 -38.72
N PHE A 16 5.67 -44.36 -38.03
CA PHE A 16 6.03 -43.72 -36.76
C PHE A 16 6.44 -42.25 -36.94
N ARG A 17 7.11 -41.89 -38.04
CA ARG A 17 7.46 -40.49 -38.38
C ARG A 17 6.21 -39.65 -38.69
N LYS A 18 5.28 -40.19 -39.49
CA LYS A 18 3.98 -39.54 -39.78
C LYS A 18 3.12 -39.39 -38.52
N ARG A 19 3.11 -40.38 -37.62
CA ARG A 19 2.44 -40.29 -36.31
C ARG A 19 3.08 -39.26 -35.38
N LYS A 20 4.42 -39.19 -35.30
CA LYS A 20 5.12 -38.15 -34.53
C LYS A 20 4.87 -36.76 -35.09
N ALA A 21 4.85 -36.59 -36.41
CA ALA A 21 4.55 -35.30 -37.04
C ALA A 21 3.11 -34.85 -36.75
N PHE A 22 2.14 -35.78 -36.85
CA PHE A 22 0.74 -35.50 -36.52
C PHE A 22 0.55 -35.18 -35.03
N LEU A 23 1.15 -35.95 -34.13
CA LEU A 23 1.12 -35.69 -32.69
C LEU A 23 1.77 -34.34 -32.35
N SER A 24 2.88 -33.99 -33.00
CA SER A 24 3.54 -32.69 -32.82
C SER A 24 2.63 -31.54 -33.27
N ALA A 25 2.01 -31.64 -34.45
CA ALA A 25 1.07 -30.64 -34.95
C ALA A 25 -0.17 -30.52 -34.05
N ALA A 26 -0.74 -31.64 -33.59
CA ALA A 26 -1.86 -31.64 -32.66
C ALA A 26 -1.49 -31.03 -31.30
N THR A 27 -0.27 -31.27 -30.82
CA THR A 27 0.23 -30.67 -29.57
C THR A 27 0.42 -29.16 -29.72
N ILE A 28 0.94 -28.68 -30.85
CA ILE A 28 1.09 -27.24 -31.13
C ILE A 28 -0.29 -26.55 -31.16
N ILE A 29 -1.27 -27.17 -31.83
CA ILE A 29 -2.65 -26.64 -31.87
C ILE A 29 -3.25 -26.61 -30.47
N LEU A 30 -3.08 -27.67 -29.67
CA LEU A 30 -3.57 -27.73 -28.30
C LEU A 30 -2.94 -26.64 -27.42
N VAL A 31 -1.62 -26.44 -27.51
CA VAL A 31 -0.91 -25.40 -26.77
C VAL A 31 -1.35 -24.01 -27.21
N ALA A 32 -1.57 -23.78 -28.51
CA ALA A 32 -2.11 -22.51 -29.01
C ALA A 32 -3.54 -22.27 -28.50
N PHE A 33 -4.38 -23.30 -28.48
CA PHE A 33 -5.75 -23.21 -27.98
C PHE A 33 -5.81 -22.94 -26.47
N ILE A 34 -4.94 -23.61 -25.69
CA ILE A 34 -4.74 -23.33 -24.26
C ILE A 34 -4.22 -21.90 -24.08
N GLY A 35 -3.29 -21.45 -24.93
CA GLY A 35 -2.78 -20.07 -24.92
C GLY A 35 -3.86 -19.03 -25.18
N ILE A 36 -4.79 -19.29 -26.11
CA ILE A 36 -5.94 -18.42 -26.39
C ILE A 36 -6.95 -18.46 -25.24
N LEU A 37 -7.25 -19.62 -24.67
CA LEU A 37 -8.17 -19.77 -23.54
C LEU A 37 -7.63 -19.15 -22.25
N LEU A 38 -6.32 -19.19 -22.03
CA LEU A 38 -5.64 -18.52 -20.92
C LEU A 38 -5.25 -17.08 -21.26
N SER A 39 -5.42 -16.63 -22.51
CA SER A 39 -5.13 -15.25 -22.90
C SER A 39 -5.86 -14.22 -22.03
N PRO A 40 -7.12 -14.41 -21.57
CA PRO A 40 -7.75 -13.47 -20.66
C PRO A 40 -7.08 -13.39 -19.27
N PHE A 41 -6.41 -14.46 -18.82
CA PHE A 41 -5.68 -14.50 -17.56
C PHE A 41 -4.34 -13.75 -17.62
N TYR A 42 -3.63 -13.79 -18.76
CA TYR A 42 -2.31 -13.11 -18.91
C TYR A 42 -2.39 -11.76 -19.64
N MET A 43 -3.29 -11.60 -20.61
CA MET A 43 -3.58 -10.36 -21.33
C MET A 43 -4.73 -9.57 -20.71
N GLY A 44 -4.97 -9.76 -19.41
CA GLY A 44 -5.81 -8.98 -18.50
C GLY A 44 -6.89 -8.13 -19.15
N ALA A 45 -8.16 -8.57 -19.01
CA ALA A 45 -9.36 -7.78 -19.25
C ALA A 45 -9.11 -6.28 -18.99
N GLY A 46 -8.91 -5.52 -20.08
CA GLY A 46 -8.59 -4.10 -20.09
C GLY A 46 -7.49 -3.69 -19.11
N LYS A 47 -6.25 -3.47 -19.57
CA LYS A 47 -5.25 -2.72 -18.78
C LYS A 47 -5.77 -1.29 -18.55
N VAL A 48 -6.62 -1.11 -17.54
CA VAL A 48 -6.87 0.21 -16.97
C VAL A 48 -5.53 0.65 -16.44
N SER A 49 -4.96 1.63 -17.13
CA SER A 49 -3.74 2.33 -16.74
C SER A 49 -4.04 3.05 -15.41
N LEU A 50 -3.92 2.31 -14.31
CA LEU A 50 -4.07 2.82 -12.94
C LEU A 50 -2.80 3.55 -12.48
N THR A 51 -1.96 4.02 -13.40
CA THR A 51 -0.76 4.81 -13.11
C THR A 51 -1.06 6.20 -12.56
N ARG A 52 -2.32 6.60 -12.41
CA ARG A 52 -2.68 7.93 -11.92
C ARG A 52 -2.83 7.93 -10.40
N ASN A 53 -1.70 8.17 -9.72
CA ASN A 53 -1.52 8.67 -8.36
C ASN A 53 -2.71 8.44 -7.42
N ASP A 54 -2.59 7.45 -6.53
CA ASP A 54 -3.53 7.08 -5.46
C ASP A 54 -3.76 8.17 -4.39
N THR A 55 -3.38 9.41 -4.68
CA THR A 55 -3.47 10.55 -3.76
C THR A 55 -3.63 11.84 -4.55
N THR A 56 -4.61 12.66 -4.19
CA THR A 56 -4.79 14.01 -4.74
C THR A 56 -4.98 14.98 -3.58
N ASP A 57 -4.40 16.17 -3.70
CA ASP A 57 -4.50 17.22 -2.68
C ASP A 57 -5.96 17.73 -2.59
N VAL A 58 -6.47 17.76 -1.36
CA VAL A 58 -7.78 18.31 -1.01
C VAL A 58 -7.62 19.73 -0.45
N ALA A 59 -6.59 19.91 0.37
CA ALA A 59 -6.15 21.20 0.90
C ALA A 59 -4.62 21.18 1.05
N THR A 60 -4.00 22.32 1.37
CA THR A 60 -2.57 22.35 1.76
C THR A 60 -2.30 21.31 2.85
N ASN A 61 -1.27 20.48 2.64
CA ASN A 61 -0.86 19.38 3.53
C ASN A 61 -1.90 18.27 3.77
N ALA A 62 -3.03 18.26 3.04
CA ALA A 62 -4.04 17.21 3.15
C ALA A 62 -4.33 16.56 1.80
N LYS A 63 -4.01 15.26 1.71
CA LYS A 63 -4.29 14.42 0.54
C LYS A 63 -5.40 13.44 0.84
N LEU A 64 -6.20 13.10 -0.17
CA LEU A 64 -7.16 12.01 -0.08
C LEU A 64 -6.48 10.67 -0.36
N TYR A 65 -6.68 9.70 0.52
CA TYR A 65 -6.19 8.34 0.43
C TYR A 65 -7.33 7.34 0.51
N ARG A 66 -7.28 6.30 -0.32
CA ARG A 66 -8.09 5.10 -0.10
C ARG A 66 -7.32 4.16 0.83
N MET A 67 -7.90 3.87 1.98
CA MET A 67 -7.25 3.09 3.04
C MET A 67 -7.48 1.60 2.87
N SER A 68 -8.73 1.21 2.65
CA SER A 68 -9.11 -0.19 2.51
C SER A 68 -10.36 -0.32 1.65
N SER A 69 -10.55 -1.51 1.10
CA SER A 69 -11.79 -1.91 0.44
C SER A 69 -12.06 -3.37 0.81
N THR A 70 -13.28 -3.66 1.26
CA THR A 70 -13.73 -5.01 1.61
C THR A 70 -15.02 -5.32 0.86
N PHE A 71 -15.15 -6.53 0.31
CA PHE A 71 -16.27 -6.94 -0.52
C PHE A 71 -16.88 -8.26 -0.06
N ASN A 72 -18.20 -8.30 -0.05
CA ASN A 72 -18.99 -9.50 0.15
C ASN A 72 -19.48 -10.01 -1.22
N PRO A 73 -18.88 -11.08 -1.77
CA PRO A 73 -19.29 -11.60 -3.07
C PRO A 73 -20.70 -12.24 -3.05
N LYS A 74 -21.23 -12.60 -1.87
CA LYS A 74 -22.57 -13.20 -1.74
C LYS A 74 -23.68 -12.17 -1.82
N THR A 75 -23.48 -11.02 -1.19
CA THR A 75 -24.51 -9.96 -1.11
C THR A 75 -24.27 -8.81 -2.08
N GLY A 76 -23.11 -8.79 -2.75
CA GLY A 76 -22.70 -7.70 -3.62
C GLY A 76 -22.41 -6.39 -2.87
N TYR A 77 -22.17 -6.48 -1.57
CA TYR A 77 -21.92 -5.34 -0.70
C TYR A 77 -20.42 -5.02 -0.62
N LEU A 78 -20.05 -3.78 -0.87
CA LEU A 78 -18.66 -3.32 -0.85
C LEU A 78 -18.53 -2.10 0.07
N VAL A 79 -17.50 -2.10 0.91
CA VAL A 79 -17.17 -0.96 1.76
C VAL A 79 -15.77 -0.50 1.42
N SER A 80 -15.61 0.79 1.12
CA SER A 80 -14.31 1.44 0.98
C SER A 80 -14.14 2.58 1.96
N GLU A 81 -13.00 2.57 2.62
CA GLU A 81 -12.65 3.52 3.67
C GLU A 81 -11.61 4.50 3.14
N PHE A 82 -11.79 5.77 3.48
CA PHE A 82 -10.95 6.86 2.98
C PHE A 82 -10.44 7.72 4.13
N TYR A 83 -9.22 8.19 3.98
CA TYR A 83 -8.57 9.11 4.90
C TYR A 83 -8.15 10.38 4.16
N VAL A 84 -8.31 11.54 4.80
CA VAL A 84 -7.86 12.84 4.31
C VAL A 84 -6.94 13.45 5.35
N GLY A 85 -5.76 13.90 4.91
CA GLY A 85 -4.78 14.53 5.80
C GLY A 85 -3.36 14.14 5.41
N ASN A 86 -2.45 14.20 6.38
CA ASN A 86 -1.09 13.70 6.22
C ASN A 86 -1.04 12.24 6.69
N LYS A 87 -0.77 11.30 5.77
CA LYS A 87 -0.75 9.86 6.10
C LYS A 87 0.53 9.44 6.83
N GLU A 88 1.63 10.16 6.62
CA GLU A 88 2.91 9.90 7.29
C GLU A 88 2.93 10.53 8.69
N ASP A 89 2.15 11.59 8.89
CA ASP A 89 1.91 12.16 10.21
C ASP A 89 0.44 12.46 10.48
N VAL A 90 -0.25 11.47 11.06
CA VAL A 90 -1.68 11.56 11.41
C VAL A 90 -1.98 12.55 12.55
N ASN A 91 -0.95 13.16 13.15
CA ASN A 91 -1.08 14.22 14.16
C ASN A 91 -0.84 15.62 13.58
N ASP A 92 -0.59 15.73 12.27
CA ASP A 92 -0.38 17.02 11.60
C ASP A 92 -1.68 17.82 11.58
N LEU A 93 -1.69 18.92 12.34
CA LEU A 93 -2.85 19.79 12.51
C LEU A 93 -2.93 20.90 11.44
N SER A 94 -1.99 20.96 10.50
CA SER A 94 -1.89 22.10 9.57
C SER A 94 -3.09 22.23 8.62
N ALA A 95 -3.85 21.15 8.41
CA ALA A 95 -5.02 21.14 7.54
C ALA A 95 -6.36 21.20 8.31
N GLU A 96 -6.37 21.19 9.65
CA GLU A 96 -7.60 21.06 10.47
C GLU A 96 -8.63 22.14 10.15
N LYS A 97 -8.19 23.41 10.13
CA LYS A 97 -9.05 24.55 9.80
C LYS A 97 -9.68 24.36 8.42
N ALA A 98 -8.90 23.93 7.43
CA ALA A 98 -9.40 23.73 6.08
C ALA A 98 -10.40 22.57 6.02
N LEU A 99 -10.04 21.40 6.57
CA LEU A 99 -10.87 20.19 6.53
C LEU A 99 -12.20 20.35 7.27
N SER A 100 -12.23 21.16 8.34
CA SER A 100 -13.46 21.47 9.07
C SER A 100 -14.53 22.17 8.22
N ASN A 101 -14.12 22.88 7.17
CA ASN A 101 -15.03 23.56 6.23
C ASN A 101 -15.21 22.81 4.90
N ILE A 102 -14.79 21.54 4.81
CA ILE A 102 -14.91 20.73 3.58
C ILE A 102 -15.92 19.57 3.80
N LYS A 103 -16.77 19.38 2.80
CA LYS A 103 -17.62 18.20 2.61
C LYS A 103 -17.29 17.52 1.28
N TYR A 104 -17.78 16.31 1.08
CA TYR A 104 -17.48 15.53 -0.12
C TYR A 104 -18.76 15.07 -0.80
N ALA A 105 -18.90 15.40 -2.08
CA ALA A 105 -19.85 14.74 -2.97
C ALA A 105 -19.17 13.51 -3.58
N THR A 106 -19.84 12.35 -3.52
CA THR A 106 -19.24 11.07 -3.95
C THR A 106 -20.17 10.28 -4.84
N ARG A 107 -19.61 9.60 -5.84
CA ARG A 107 -20.28 8.56 -6.62
C ARG A 107 -19.31 7.44 -6.94
N ALA A 108 -19.80 6.23 -7.20
CA ALA A 108 -18.96 5.13 -7.64
C ALA A 108 -19.49 4.49 -8.92
N GLN A 109 -18.59 3.94 -9.71
CA GLN A 109 -18.91 3.23 -10.93
C GLN A 109 -17.97 2.05 -11.16
N ILE A 110 -18.50 0.97 -11.72
CA ILE A 110 -17.72 -0.18 -12.17
C ILE A 110 -17.11 0.16 -13.53
N GLN A 111 -15.84 -0.19 -13.72
CA GLN A 111 -15.12 -0.07 -14.97
C GLN A 111 -14.58 -1.44 -15.40
N HIS A 112 -14.94 -1.87 -16.61
CA HIS A 112 -14.41 -3.07 -17.28
C HIS A 112 -14.59 -4.39 -16.52
N GLY A 113 -15.80 -4.96 -16.48
CA GLY A 113 -16.05 -6.26 -15.84
C GLY A 113 -16.60 -7.33 -16.79
N THR A 114 -16.99 -8.49 -16.24
CA THR A 114 -17.74 -9.55 -16.95
C THR A 114 -19.06 -9.06 -17.53
N MET A 115 -19.55 -7.90 -17.08
CA MET A 115 -20.77 -7.23 -17.56
C MET A 115 -20.55 -6.29 -18.77
N GLY A 116 -19.36 -6.25 -19.36
CA GLY A 116 -19.04 -5.46 -20.55
C GLY A 116 -18.18 -4.22 -20.30
N ASN A 117 -17.88 -3.48 -21.38
CA ASN A 117 -16.95 -2.34 -21.39
C ASN A 117 -17.58 -0.98 -21.03
N GLN A 118 -18.91 -0.92 -20.82
CA GLN A 118 -19.58 0.33 -20.47
C GLN A 118 -19.51 0.60 -18.96
N ALA A 119 -19.17 1.84 -18.60
CA ALA A 119 -19.14 2.26 -17.21
C ALA A 119 -20.55 2.27 -16.62
N ARG A 120 -20.75 1.62 -15.47
CA ARG A 120 -22.04 1.55 -14.77
C ARG A 120 -21.91 2.18 -13.40
N PHE A 121 -22.72 3.20 -13.13
CA PHE A 121 -22.85 3.75 -11.78
C PHE A 121 -23.49 2.73 -10.84
N VAL A 122 -22.98 2.68 -9.61
CA VAL A 122 -23.52 1.82 -8.56
C VAL A 122 -24.17 2.66 -7.48
N SER A 123 -25.19 2.10 -6.82
CA SER A 123 -25.83 2.74 -5.69
C SER A 123 -24.81 2.84 -4.55
N THR A 124 -24.65 4.03 -3.99
CA THR A 124 -23.71 4.28 -2.90
C THR A 124 -24.35 5.00 -1.72
N ARG A 125 -23.82 4.73 -0.53
CA ARG A 125 -24.10 5.47 0.69
C ARG A 125 -22.81 6.04 1.23
N PHE A 126 -22.77 7.36 1.39
CA PHE A 126 -21.66 8.07 2.00
C PHE A 126 -21.87 8.21 3.51
N GLN A 127 -20.83 7.93 4.30
CA GLN A 127 -20.82 8.16 5.75
C GLN A 127 -19.59 8.98 6.15
N LYS A 128 -19.78 10.27 6.46
CA LYS A 128 -18.77 11.07 7.17
C LYS A 128 -18.69 10.61 8.63
N ILE A 129 -17.48 10.25 9.06
CA ILE A 129 -17.18 9.84 10.44
C ILE A 129 -16.57 11.02 11.19
N ASN A 130 -15.55 11.65 10.62
CA ASN A 130 -14.97 12.92 11.06
C ASN A 130 -14.40 13.67 9.85
N ASP A 131 -13.69 14.77 10.07
CA ASP A 131 -13.11 15.60 9.00
C ASP A 131 -11.98 14.88 8.23
N HIS A 132 -11.35 13.89 8.85
CA HIS A 132 -10.26 13.12 8.27
C HIS A 132 -10.68 11.76 7.70
N TYR A 133 -11.89 11.28 7.97
CA TYR A 133 -12.26 9.90 7.68
C TYR A 133 -13.72 9.76 7.28
N PHE A 134 -13.92 9.06 6.17
CA PHE A 134 -15.25 8.75 5.65
C PHE A 134 -15.28 7.40 4.96
N VAL A 135 -16.49 6.89 4.77
CA VAL A 135 -16.75 5.59 4.17
C VAL A 135 -17.72 5.73 3.01
N ILE A 136 -17.43 5.02 1.91
CA ILE A 136 -18.35 4.83 0.80
C ILE A 136 -18.77 3.36 0.79
N GLU A 137 -20.04 3.12 0.99
CA GLU A 137 -20.65 1.80 0.89
C GLU A 137 -21.33 1.69 -0.48
N ALA A 138 -21.03 0.65 -1.24
CA ALA A 138 -21.66 0.37 -2.52
C ALA A 138 -22.44 -0.95 -2.45
N LYS A 139 -23.57 -1.00 -3.17
CA LYS A 139 -24.46 -2.17 -3.23
C LYS A 139 -24.62 -2.69 -4.65
N ASP A 140 -25.15 -3.90 -4.75
CA ASP A 140 -25.52 -4.55 -6.00
C ASP A 140 -24.34 -4.74 -6.97
N ILE A 141 -23.15 -4.97 -6.40
CA ILE A 141 -21.93 -5.25 -7.16
C ILE A 141 -21.81 -6.74 -7.39
N GLN A 142 -21.88 -7.17 -8.64
CA GLN A 142 -21.66 -8.56 -9.00
C GLN A 142 -20.16 -8.91 -9.01
N PRO A 143 -19.76 -10.12 -8.58
CA PRO A 143 -18.39 -10.61 -8.75
C PRO A 143 -17.95 -10.55 -10.23
N GLY A 144 -16.66 -10.32 -10.46
CA GLY A 144 -16.09 -10.12 -11.80
C GLY A 144 -16.15 -8.68 -12.29
N PHE A 145 -16.32 -7.70 -11.39
CA PHE A 145 -16.38 -6.29 -11.73
C PHE A 145 -15.01 -5.65 -12.05
N ASN A 146 -13.89 -6.35 -11.81
CA ASN A 146 -12.50 -5.94 -12.09
C ASN A 146 -12.03 -4.67 -11.37
N VAL A 147 -12.64 -3.50 -11.63
CA VAL A 147 -12.29 -2.22 -11.02
C VAL A 147 -13.55 -1.44 -10.66
N ILE A 148 -13.59 -0.91 -9.44
CA ILE A 148 -14.51 0.15 -9.05
C ILE A 148 -13.76 1.48 -8.95
N ARG A 149 -14.31 2.51 -9.58
CA ARG A 149 -13.83 3.90 -9.51
C ARG A 149 -14.77 4.70 -8.61
N TYR A 150 -14.18 5.44 -7.68
CA TYR A 150 -14.83 6.45 -6.86
C TYR A 150 -14.49 7.82 -7.40
N ASP A 151 -15.51 8.61 -7.67
CA ASP A 151 -15.42 10.01 -8.01
C ASP A 151 -15.74 10.79 -6.73
N VAL A 152 -14.75 11.52 -6.21
CA VAL A 152 -14.85 12.32 -4.98
C VAL A 152 -14.62 13.79 -5.35
N VAL A 153 -15.58 14.64 -5.03
CA VAL A 153 -15.52 16.09 -5.27
C VAL A 153 -15.56 16.80 -3.92
N PRO A 154 -14.44 17.41 -3.48
CA PRO A 154 -14.44 18.28 -2.31
C PRO A 154 -15.24 19.55 -2.57
N GLU A 155 -16.06 19.96 -1.61
CA GLU A 155 -16.90 21.16 -1.66
C GLU A 155 -16.77 21.92 -0.33
N LEU A 156 -16.80 23.24 -0.38
CA LEU A 156 -16.88 24.04 0.84
C LEU A 156 -18.27 23.89 1.49
N ILE A 157 -18.29 23.77 2.81
CA ILE A 157 -19.52 23.81 3.60
C ILE A 157 -20.06 25.23 3.61
N ASN A 158 -19.21 26.21 3.95
CA ASN A 158 -19.51 27.63 3.86
C ASN A 158 -18.51 28.32 2.91
N SER A 159 -19.00 28.75 1.75
CA SER A 159 -18.19 29.45 0.74
C SER A 159 -17.73 30.85 1.17
N LYS A 160 -18.29 31.41 2.26
CA LYS A 160 -17.87 32.70 2.82
C LYS A 160 -16.69 32.58 3.78
N VAL A 161 -16.35 31.37 4.23
CA VAL A 161 -15.20 31.13 5.12
C VAL A 161 -13.97 30.91 4.26
N GLU A 162 -12.97 31.78 4.43
CA GLU A 162 -11.67 31.61 3.78
C GLU A 162 -11.05 30.28 4.23
N THR A 163 -10.78 29.42 3.23
CA THR A 163 -10.32 28.05 3.43
C THR A 163 -8.98 27.90 2.72
N ASP A 164 -7.92 28.20 3.46
CA ASP A 164 -6.55 28.27 2.94
C ASP A 164 -6.16 26.95 2.28
N GLY A 165 -5.63 27.05 1.06
CA GLY A 165 -5.13 25.90 0.32
C GLY A 165 -6.19 24.96 -0.26
N PHE A 166 -7.48 25.28 -0.19
CA PHE A 166 -8.54 24.45 -0.76
C PHE A 166 -8.40 24.27 -2.28
N THR A 167 -8.35 23.02 -2.75
CA THR A 167 -8.26 22.71 -4.18
C THR A 167 -9.64 22.71 -4.83
N LYS A 168 -10.10 23.88 -5.30
CA LYS A 168 -11.43 24.05 -5.90
C LYS A 168 -11.65 23.16 -7.14
N ASN A 169 -12.88 22.67 -7.32
CA ASN A 169 -13.38 21.97 -8.52
C ASN A 169 -12.54 20.74 -8.95
N THR A 170 -11.84 20.10 -8.02
CA THR A 170 -11.01 18.93 -8.34
C THR A 170 -11.83 17.65 -8.20
N LEU A 171 -12.14 17.02 -9.34
CA LEU A 171 -12.65 15.66 -9.35
C LEU A 171 -11.51 14.68 -9.05
N ILE A 172 -11.52 14.13 -7.84
CA ILE A 172 -10.55 13.12 -7.42
C ILE A 172 -11.09 11.74 -7.79
N LYS A 173 -10.34 11.00 -8.62
CA LYS A 173 -10.70 9.65 -9.06
C LYS A 173 -9.85 8.63 -8.32
N MET A 174 -10.48 7.82 -7.48
CA MET A 174 -9.83 6.75 -6.72
C MET A 174 -10.28 5.39 -7.27
N TYR A 175 -9.40 4.40 -7.28
CA TYR A 175 -9.70 3.09 -7.87
C TYR A 175 -9.43 1.97 -6.89
N ALA A 176 -10.27 0.93 -6.92
CA ALA A 176 -10.04 -0.34 -6.23
C ALA A 176 -10.21 -1.50 -7.21
N ARG A 177 -9.16 -2.32 -7.37
CA ARG A 177 -9.21 -3.54 -8.18
C ARG A 177 -9.79 -4.68 -7.36
N GLU A 178 -10.73 -5.43 -7.93
CA GLU A 178 -11.38 -6.58 -7.30
C GLU A 178 -10.37 -7.60 -6.76
N ASN A 179 -9.32 -7.92 -7.53
CA ASN A 179 -8.28 -8.85 -7.07
C ASN A 179 -7.34 -8.28 -5.98
N LYS A 180 -7.50 -7.01 -5.57
CA LYS A 180 -6.75 -6.34 -4.51
C LYS A 180 -7.62 -5.91 -3.33
N ILE A 181 -8.94 -6.12 -3.37
CA ILE A 181 -9.81 -5.87 -2.23
C ILE A 181 -9.91 -7.10 -1.34
N LYS A 182 -10.15 -6.90 -0.05
CA LYS A 182 -10.35 -7.99 0.90
C LYS A 182 -11.73 -8.62 0.66
N LEU A 183 -11.81 -9.95 0.66
CA LEU A 183 -13.09 -10.66 0.63
C LEU A 183 -13.56 -10.95 2.06
N ASP A 184 -14.82 -10.68 2.35
CA ASP A 184 -15.48 -10.99 3.61
C ASP A 184 -16.95 -11.31 3.37
N THR A 185 -17.30 -12.60 3.50
CA THR A 185 -18.66 -13.10 3.27
C THR A 185 -19.64 -12.71 4.37
N ASN A 186 -19.16 -12.19 5.50
CA ASN A 186 -19.96 -11.70 6.62
C ASN A 186 -20.06 -10.17 6.64
N LEU A 187 -19.45 -9.48 5.66
CA LEU A 187 -19.51 -8.03 5.58
C LEU A 187 -20.96 -7.58 5.35
N LYS A 188 -21.40 -6.68 6.22
CA LYS A 188 -22.74 -6.08 6.26
C LYS A 188 -22.62 -4.59 6.61
N PRO A 189 -23.64 -3.77 6.32
CA PRO A 189 -23.66 -2.37 6.72
C PRO A 189 -23.43 -2.19 8.21
N LYS A 190 -22.60 -1.20 8.56
CA LYS A 190 -22.26 -0.88 9.94
C LYS A 190 -22.75 0.52 10.30
N ALA A 191 -22.97 0.73 11.60
CA ALA A 191 -23.20 2.06 12.16
C ALA A 191 -21.91 2.89 12.13
N LYS A 192 -22.05 4.22 12.14
CA LYS A 192 -20.89 5.16 12.15
C LYS A 192 -19.89 4.86 13.26
N SER A 193 -20.34 4.50 14.46
CA SER A 193 -19.48 4.17 15.60
C SER A 193 -18.54 2.99 15.33
N ALA A 194 -18.97 2.01 14.53
CA ALA A 194 -18.10 0.91 14.13
C ALA A 194 -17.02 1.36 13.14
N TYR A 195 -17.30 2.32 12.26
CA TYR A 195 -16.29 2.91 11.39
C TYR A 195 -15.36 3.88 12.12
N ALA A 196 -15.84 4.55 13.17
CA ALA A 196 -14.98 5.31 14.07
C ALA A 196 -13.92 4.40 14.72
N LYS A 197 -14.29 3.19 15.14
CA LYS A 197 -13.32 2.19 15.61
C LYS A 197 -12.29 1.80 14.56
N ASN A 198 -12.67 1.71 13.28
CA ASN A 198 -11.72 1.46 12.19
C ASN A 198 -10.72 2.61 12.01
N TYR A 199 -11.20 3.86 12.12
CA TYR A 199 -10.35 5.05 12.11
C TYR A 199 -9.35 5.04 13.28
N LEU A 200 -9.80 4.77 14.50
CA LEU A 200 -8.94 4.70 15.68
C LEU A 200 -7.90 3.57 15.55
N ALA A 201 -8.30 2.41 15.03
CA ALA A 201 -7.38 1.30 14.74
C ALA A 201 -6.33 1.68 13.70
N MET A 202 -6.69 2.49 12.69
CA MET A 202 -5.75 3.03 11.72
C MET A 202 -4.72 3.95 12.39
N LEU A 203 -5.13 4.87 13.27
CA LEU A 203 -4.22 5.74 14.02
C LEU A 203 -3.21 4.92 14.85
N ILE A 204 -3.72 3.96 15.64
CA ILE A 204 -2.88 3.08 16.46
C ILE A 204 -1.88 2.31 15.60
N LYS A 205 -2.31 1.81 14.43
CA LYS A 205 -1.41 1.13 13.49
C LYS A 205 -0.29 2.04 13.00
N THR A 206 -0.59 3.31 12.70
CA THR A 206 0.41 4.30 12.28
C THR A 206 1.42 4.58 13.41
N TYR A 207 0.95 4.80 14.64
CA TYR A 207 1.82 5.00 15.79
C TYR A 207 2.71 3.78 16.06
N THR A 208 2.14 2.58 15.97
CA THR A 208 2.88 1.31 16.13
C THR A 208 3.99 1.17 15.08
N LYS A 209 3.72 1.53 13.82
CA LYS A 209 4.74 1.53 12.74
C LYS A 209 5.87 2.52 13.05
N LYS A 210 5.56 3.72 13.55
CA LYS A 210 6.57 4.71 13.97
C LYS A 210 7.42 4.17 15.13
N ILE A 211 6.82 3.50 16.12
CA ILE A 211 7.54 2.84 17.23
C ILE A 211 8.52 1.79 16.68
N SER A 212 8.06 0.88 15.83
CA SER A 212 8.92 -0.17 15.26
C SER A 212 10.07 0.40 14.42
N SER A 213 9.82 1.48 13.66
CA SER A 213 10.88 2.17 12.91
C SER A 213 11.93 2.79 13.85
N SER A 214 11.50 3.47 14.92
CA SER A 214 12.41 4.01 15.93
C SER A 214 13.19 2.94 16.69
N GLN A 215 12.58 1.79 16.98
CA GLN A 215 13.29 0.65 17.59
C GLN A 215 14.41 0.14 16.68
N LYS A 216 14.15 0.04 15.37
CA LYS A 216 15.18 -0.34 14.39
C LYS A 216 16.31 0.70 14.33
N LYS A 217 15.99 2.00 14.38
CA LYS A 217 17.01 3.07 14.46
C LYS A 217 17.91 2.91 15.68
N ILE A 218 17.33 2.61 16.85
CA ILE A 218 18.09 2.37 18.08
C ILE A 218 19.02 1.16 17.92
N ALA A 219 18.53 0.03 17.42
CA ALA A 219 19.33 -1.17 17.24
C ALA A 219 20.51 -0.94 16.28
N ASN A 220 20.28 -0.25 15.17
CA ASN A 220 21.33 0.10 14.21
C ASN A 220 22.38 1.05 14.82
N ALA A 221 21.93 2.11 15.49
CA ALA A 221 22.81 3.08 16.14
C ALA A 221 23.67 2.41 17.23
N GLN A 222 23.09 1.50 18.02
CA GLN A 222 23.82 0.74 19.02
C GLN A 222 24.89 -0.17 18.39
N ALA A 223 24.58 -0.85 17.28
CA ALA A 223 25.57 -1.67 16.58
C ALA A 223 26.75 -0.84 16.04
N THR A 224 26.49 0.37 15.55
CA THR A 224 27.55 1.31 15.14
C THR A 224 28.40 1.73 16.33
N ILE A 225 27.79 2.10 17.47
CA ILE A 225 28.50 2.46 18.70
C ILE A 225 29.41 1.31 19.16
N ASP A 226 28.90 0.08 19.19
CA ASP A 226 29.67 -1.08 19.66
C ASP A 226 30.89 -1.34 18.75
N ARG A 227 30.71 -1.21 17.43
CA ARG A 227 31.79 -1.30 16.43
C ARG A 227 32.84 -0.21 16.65
N ASP A 228 32.42 1.05 16.81
CA ASP A 228 33.33 2.18 16.98
C ASP A 228 34.11 2.10 18.29
N GLN A 229 33.47 1.65 19.37
CA GLN A 229 34.14 1.34 20.62
C GLN A 229 35.21 0.26 20.44
N GLU A 230 34.94 -0.80 19.67
CA GLU A 230 35.94 -1.82 19.35
C GLU A 230 37.10 -1.25 18.53
N LEU A 231 36.80 -0.41 17.53
CA LEU A 231 37.82 0.26 16.71
C LEU A 231 38.71 1.18 17.55
N ILE A 232 38.12 1.98 18.45
CA ILE A 232 38.87 2.80 19.41
C ILE A 232 39.79 1.92 20.28
N ARG A 233 39.32 0.78 20.79
CA ARG A 233 40.17 -0.16 21.55
C ARG A 233 41.34 -0.68 20.71
N LYS A 234 41.10 -1.06 19.45
CA LYS A 234 42.15 -1.51 18.52
C LYS A 234 43.16 -0.39 18.22
N MET A 235 42.68 0.83 18.00
CA MET A 235 43.52 2.00 17.74
C MET A 235 44.38 2.37 18.95
N ASN A 236 43.83 2.33 20.16
CA ASN A 236 44.61 2.54 21.39
C ASN A 236 45.74 1.50 21.56
N ARG A 237 45.50 0.24 21.21
CA ARG A 237 46.56 -0.80 21.21
C ARG A 237 47.65 -0.50 20.17
N LYS A 238 47.27 -0.08 18.95
CA LYS A 238 48.23 0.33 17.91
C LYS A 238 49.04 1.55 18.34
N LYS A 239 48.39 2.54 18.96
CA LYS A 239 49.01 3.77 19.46
C LYS A 239 50.15 3.49 20.43
N ALA A 240 50.02 2.46 21.27
CA ALA A 240 51.02 2.11 22.29
C ALA A 240 52.38 1.70 21.71
N ILE A 241 52.41 1.17 20.48
CA ILE A 241 53.63 0.69 19.80
C ILE A 241 54.01 1.53 18.57
N ALA A 242 53.29 2.62 18.31
CA ALA A 242 53.44 3.46 17.13
C ALA A 242 54.55 4.52 17.30
N SER A 243 55.14 4.95 16.19
CA SER A 243 56.02 6.13 16.17
C SER A 243 55.23 7.41 16.49
N SER A 244 55.93 8.51 16.80
CA SER A 244 55.27 9.79 17.11
C SER A 244 54.36 10.28 15.98
N SER A 245 54.80 10.19 14.72
CA SER A 245 53.98 10.59 13.57
C SER A 245 52.72 9.72 13.41
N GLN A 246 52.84 8.40 13.62
CA GLN A 246 51.70 7.49 13.56
C GLN A 246 50.72 7.69 14.73
N LYS A 247 51.18 8.20 15.88
CA LYS A 247 50.30 8.47 17.02
C LYS A 247 49.31 9.60 16.73
N GLU A 248 49.72 10.64 16.02
CA GLU A 248 48.83 11.75 15.61
C GLU A 248 47.72 11.25 14.68
N ASP A 249 48.06 10.46 13.65
CA ASP A 249 47.08 9.85 12.75
C ASP A 249 46.08 8.95 13.49
N ILE A 250 46.58 8.16 14.45
CA ILE A 250 45.74 7.28 15.27
C ILE A 250 44.81 8.09 16.19
N GLU A 251 45.29 9.19 16.77
CA GLU A 251 44.46 10.10 17.58
C GLU A 251 43.34 10.74 16.77
N SER A 252 43.64 11.16 15.53
CA SER A 252 42.64 11.69 14.60
C SER A 252 41.54 10.66 14.33
N GLN A 253 41.89 9.42 13.99
CA GLN A 253 40.90 8.34 13.76
C GLN A 253 40.07 8.02 15.02
N ILE A 254 40.69 8.04 16.21
CA ILE A 254 39.97 7.87 17.48
C ILE A 254 38.96 9.00 17.68
N SER A 255 39.33 10.25 17.33
CA SER A 255 38.43 11.40 17.41
C SER A 255 37.22 11.22 16.49
N ASP A 256 37.43 10.78 15.25
CA ASP A 256 36.35 10.51 14.30
C ASP A 256 35.37 9.46 14.83
N TYR A 257 35.88 8.35 15.38
CA TYR A 257 35.02 7.31 15.98
C TYR A 257 34.27 7.81 17.22
N LYS A 258 34.86 8.69 18.03
CA LYS A 258 34.15 9.30 19.18
C LYS A 258 33.02 10.21 18.70
N GLN A 259 33.27 11.01 17.66
CA GLN A 259 32.26 11.87 17.08
C GLN A 259 31.10 11.06 16.48
N ASP A 260 31.36 9.93 15.82
CA ASP A 260 30.30 9.04 15.33
C ASP A 260 29.49 8.46 16.51
N ILE A 261 30.14 7.98 17.57
CA ILE A 261 29.46 7.52 18.80
C ILE A 261 28.53 8.60 19.38
N ASP A 262 28.99 9.84 19.46
CA ASP A 262 28.18 10.96 19.97
C ASP A 262 26.95 11.21 19.09
N ASN A 263 27.12 11.21 17.76
CA ASN A 263 26.03 11.33 16.80
C ASN A 263 25.01 10.19 16.93
N GLN A 264 25.48 8.94 17.00
CA GLN A 264 24.62 7.77 17.19
C GLN A 264 23.87 7.82 18.54
N THR A 265 24.50 8.36 19.59
CA THR A 265 23.87 8.55 20.90
C THR A 265 22.71 9.55 20.83
N GLN A 266 22.86 10.65 20.07
CA GLN A 266 21.75 11.58 19.82
C GLN A 266 20.61 10.91 19.04
N ILE A 267 20.92 10.11 18.02
CA ILE A 267 19.90 9.34 17.26
C ILE A 267 19.09 8.43 18.20
N ILE A 268 19.77 7.73 19.13
CA ILE A 268 19.09 6.88 20.13
C ILE A 268 18.18 7.73 21.03
N LYS A 269 18.64 8.89 21.50
CA LYS A 269 17.87 9.80 22.36
C LYS A 269 16.60 10.28 21.67
N GLU A 270 16.70 10.75 20.44
CA GLU A 270 15.55 11.19 19.64
C GLU A 270 14.57 10.05 19.36
N ALA A 271 15.06 8.88 18.96
CA ALA A 271 14.23 7.71 18.71
C ALA A 271 13.46 7.27 19.97
N LYS A 272 14.09 7.32 21.16
CA LYS A 272 13.44 7.06 22.44
C LYS A 272 12.35 8.08 22.76
N LYS A 273 12.58 9.37 22.49
CA LYS A 273 11.58 10.44 22.64
C LYS A 273 10.35 10.15 21.76
N THR A 274 10.58 9.87 20.47
CA THR A 274 9.51 9.49 19.54
C THR A 274 8.73 8.26 20.05
N ILE A 275 9.40 7.21 20.52
CA ILE A 275 8.71 6.02 21.06
C ILE A 275 7.81 6.38 22.25
N LYS A 276 8.28 7.25 23.14
CA LYS A 276 7.48 7.71 24.29
C LYS A 276 6.22 8.44 23.84
N GLU A 277 6.38 9.44 22.97
CA GLU A 277 5.26 10.23 22.42
C GLU A 277 4.23 9.34 21.70
N GLN A 278 4.68 8.40 20.85
CA GLN A 278 3.77 7.51 20.15
C GLN A 278 3.03 6.54 21.09
N LYS A 279 3.66 6.10 22.19
CA LYS A 279 2.98 5.29 23.23
C LYS A 279 1.92 6.10 23.97
N GLU A 280 2.19 7.38 24.25
CA GLU A 280 1.22 8.29 24.85
C GLU A 280 0.03 8.52 23.89
N ASN A 281 0.29 8.73 22.60
CA ASN A 281 -0.76 8.85 21.59
C ASN A 281 -1.64 7.58 21.51
N ILE A 282 -1.04 6.39 21.54
CA ILE A 282 -1.82 5.13 21.57
C ILE A 282 -2.76 5.09 22.79
N LYS A 283 -2.25 5.44 23.99
CA LYS A 283 -3.09 5.51 25.21
C LYS A 283 -4.21 6.52 25.06
N ALA A 284 -3.89 7.72 24.56
CA ALA A 284 -4.88 8.78 24.34
C ALA A 284 -5.96 8.36 23.33
N THR A 285 -5.58 7.70 22.22
CA THR A 285 -6.54 7.17 21.23
C THR A 285 -7.41 6.07 21.81
N GLN A 286 -6.85 5.16 22.61
CA GLN A 286 -7.62 4.11 23.28
C GLN A 286 -8.62 4.67 24.29
N ASN A 287 -8.22 5.70 25.04
CA ASN A 287 -9.11 6.38 25.99
C ASN A 287 -10.18 7.22 25.28
N GLY A 288 -9.80 7.95 24.23
CA GLY A 288 -10.72 8.76 23.42
C GLY A 288 -11.74 7.91 22.65
N ALA A 289 -11.46 6.64 22.40
CA ALA A 289 -12.40 5.68 21.82
C ALA A 289 -13.68 5.51 22.64
N ILE A 290 -13.65 5.81 23.94
CA ILE A 290 -14.80 5.74 24.84
C ILE A 290 -15.81 6.85 24.51
N ASN A 291 -15.36 7.94 23.89
CA ASN A 291 -16.16 9.12 23.60
C ASN A 291 -16.68 9.19 22.14
N PHE A 292 -16.53 8.09 21.37
CA PHE A 292 -16.95 7.97 19.96
C PHE A 292 -18.18 7.07 19.75
#